data_AF-A0A0E0BND2-F1
#
_entry.id   AF-A0A0E0BND2-F1
#
_cell.length_a   1.000
_cell.length_b   1.000
_cell.length_c   1.000
_cell.angle_alpha   90.00
_cell.angle_beta   90.00
_cell.angle_gamma   90.00
#
_symmetry.space_group_name_H-M   'P 1'
#
loop_
_entity.id
_entity.type
_entity.pdbx_description
1 polymer ?
#
loop_
_entity_poly.entity_id
_entity_poly.type
_entity_poly.pdbx_seq_one_letter_code
_entity_poly.pdbx_strand_id
1 'polypeptide(L)'
;MMLSNPTNCRPHMWACNIHEEQFMMQIFSLKLSNITATVDGPVHLYGYFAVRDHLDLLHNYIFNRTRDDPFIMGQDNDVDSDNSLIPMPGPKRGIGNQARVLIEFDMKIKNGET
;
A
#
# COMPACT_ATOMS: atom_id res chain seq x y z
N MET A 1 -11.46 12.44 -2.55
CA MET A 1 -10.11 12.85 -3.01
C MET A 1 -10.29 13.79 -4.19
N MET A 2 -9.79 15.03 -4.11
CA MET A 2 -9.60 15.83 -5.33
C MET A 2 -8.25 15.42 -5.91
N LEU A 3 -8.28 14.82 -7.10
CA LEU A 3 -7.07 14.60 -7.88
C LEU A 3 -6.55 15.98 -8.28
N SER A 4 -5.34 16.33 -7.82
CA SER A 4 -4.66 17.54 -8.29
C SER A 4 -4.50 17.48 -9.80
N ASN A 5 -4.70 18.62 -10.48
CA ASN A 5 -4.49 18.69 -11.92
C ASN A 5 -3.06 18.22 -12.26
N PRO A 6 -2.89 17.23 -13.13
CA PRO A 6 -1.57 16.73 -13.49
C PRO A 6 -0.74 17.85 -14.11
N THR A 7 0.41 18.18 -13.50
CA THR A 7 1.33 19.25 -13.91
C THR A 7 2.00 19.00 -15.26
N ASN A 8 1.96 17.76 -15.73
CA ASN A 8 2.52 17.27 -17.00
C ASN A 8 1.44 16.94 -18.04
N CYS A 9 0.16 17.20 -17.75
CA CYS A 9 -0.89 17.02 -18.74
C CYS A 9 -1.04 18.30 -19.57
N ARG A 10 -0.89 18.20 -20.88
CA ARG A 10 -1.26 19.24 -21.85
C ARG A 10 -2.56 18.83 -22.53
N PRO A 11 -3.73 19.00 -21.89
CA PRO A 11 -4.98 18.68 -22.52
C PRO A 11 -5.18 19.66 -23.67
N HIS A 12 -4.96 19.19 -24.90
CA HIS A 12 -5.38 19.94 -26.07
C HIS A 12 -6.91 19.85 -26.09
N MET A 13 -7.61 20.97 -25.84
CA MET A 13 -9.07 21.02 -25.67
C MET A 13 -9.88 20.43 -26.84
N TRP A 14 -9.24 20.17 -27.97
CA TRP A 14 -9.84 19.60 -29.19
C TRP A 14 -9.12 18.36 -29.73
N ALA A 15 -8.06 17.88 -29.06
CA ALA A 15 -7.13 16.90 -29.63
C ALA A 15 -6.42 16.06 -28.54
N CYS A 16 -7.19 15.40 -27.69
CA CYS A 16 -6.70 14.31 -26.86
C CYS A 16 -6.42 13.06 -27.73
N ASN A 17 -5.50 13.17 -28.69
CA ASN A 17 -5.37 12.21 -29.79
C ASN A 17 -4.36 11.08 -29.52
N ILE A 18 -3.42 11.27 -28.58
CA ILE A 18 -2.39 10.27 -28.26
C ILE A 18 -2.15 10.28 -26.76
N HIS A 19 -2.56 9.21 -26.10
CA HIS A 19 -2.09 8.85 -24.78
C HIS A 19 -1.11 7.70 -24.95
N GLU A 20 0.15 7.90 -24.56
CA GLU A 20 1.08 6.78 -24.46
C GLU A 20 0.65 5.89 -23.30
N GLU A 21 0.60 4.59 -23.55
CA GLU A 21 0.34 3.58 -22.53
C GLU A 21 1.31 3.76 -21.36
N GLN A 22 0.75 4.11 -20.20
CA GLN A 22 1.53 4.24 -18.97
C GLN A 22 1.51 2.88 -18.28
N PHE A 23 2.66 2.20 -18.20
CA PHE A 23 2.78 0.98 -17.40
C PHE A 23 2.50 1.34 -15.93
N MET A 24 1.52 0.66 -15.32
CA MET A 24 1.15 0.89 -13.93
C MET A 24 1.45 -0.34 -13.08
N MET A 25 1.88 -0.10 -11.85
CA MET A 25 1.99 -1.13 -10.83
C MET A 25 0.86 -0.99 -9.82
N GLN A 26 0.26 -2.11 -9.42
CA GLN A 26 -0.73 -2.17 -8.35
C GLN A 26 -0.36 -3.27 -7.36
N ILE A 27 -0.55 -2.98 -6.08
CA ILE A 27 -0.38 -3.93 -4.97
C ILE A 27 -1.74 -4.04 -4.30
N PHE A 28 -2.38 -5.20 -4.42
CA PHE A 28 -3.74 -5.42 -3.94
C PHE A 28 -3.77 -5.89 -2.47
N SER A 29 -2.88 -6.80 -2.12
CA SER A 29 -2.80 -7.37 -0.78
C SER A 29 -1.37 -7.74 -0.44
N LEU A 30 -1.08 -7.75 0.87
CA LEU A 30 0.12 -8.35 1.43
C LEU A 30 -0.30 -9.51 2.33
N LYS A 31 0.40 -10.64 2.23
CA LYS A 31 0.17 -11.80 3.10
C LYS A 31 1.23 -11.86 4.17
N LEU A 32 0.82 -11.90 5.44
CA LEU A 32 1.74 -12.14 6.54
C LEU A 32 2.00 -13.65 6.66
N SER A 33 3.21 -14.09 6.32
CA SER A 33 3.62 -15.49 6.46
C SER A 33 4.00 -15.83 7.91
N ASN A 34 3.77 -17.08 8.33
CA ASN A 34 4.24 -17.65 9.61
C ASN A 34 3.70 -16.99 10.88
N ILE A 35 2.40 -16.67 10.91
CA ILE A 35 1.72 -16.06 12.09
C ILE A 35 1.73 -16.99 13.32
N THR A 36 1.85 -18.30 13.11
CA THR A 36 1.57 -19.35 14.10
C THR A 36 2.59 -19.54 15.23
N ALA A 37 3.73 -18.84 15.24
CA ALA A 37 4.82 -19.15 16.17
C ALA A 37 5.03 -18.19 17.34
N THR A 38 4.39 -17.01 17.38
CA THR A 38 4.81 -15.94 18.33
C THR A 38 3.70 -15.11 18.98
N VAL A 39 2.42 -15.24 18.57
CA VAL A 39 1.35 -14.37 19.07
C VAL A 39 0.15 -15.19 19.52
N ASP A 40 -0.08 -15.27 20.83
CA ASP A 40 -1.36 -15.72 21.41
C ASP A 40 -2.37 -14.57 21.30
N GLY A 41 -3.18 -14.56 20.25
CA GLY A 41 -4.25 -13.58 20.05
C GLY A 41 -4.12 -12.71 18.78
N PRO A 42 -4.91 -11.64 18.65
CA PRO A 42 -4.94 -10.81 17.45
C PRO A 42 -3.59 -10.10 17.21
N VAL A 43 -3.11 -10.17 15.97
CA VAL A 43 -1.87 -9.52 15.54
C VAL A 43 -2.15 -8.05 15.31
N HIS A 44 -1.41 -7.20 16.03
CA HIS A 44 -1.49 -5.75 15.89
C HIS A 44 -0.30 -5.25 15.06
N LEU A 45 -0.56 -4.91 13.80
CA LEU A 45 0.45 -4.54 12.82
C LEU A 45 0.50 -3.02 12.61
N TYR A 46 1.70 -2.44 12.70
CA TYR A 46 1.92 -1.01 12.51
C TYR A 46 3.19 -0.75 11.72
N GLY A 47 3.42 0.51 11.36
CA GLY A 47 4.53 0.95 10.53
C GLY A 47 4.06 1.38 9.14
N TYR A 48 4.96 1.38 8.17
CA TYR A 48 4.67 1.86 6.83
C TYR A 48 5.16 0.91 5.73
N PHE A 49 4.47 0.98 4.61
CA PHE A 49 4.87 0.43 3.33
C PHE A 49 4.63 1.50 2.28
N ALA A 50 5.69 1.89 1.58
CA ALA A 50 5.68 2.95 0.60
C ALA A 50 6.35 2.50 -0.70
N VAL A 51 5.91 3.13 -1.78
CA VAL A 51 6.43 2.92 -3.11
C VAL A 51 6.99 4.25 -3.63
N ARG A 52 8.12 4.21 -4.31
CA ARG A 52 8.69 5.36 -5.02
C ARG A 52 8.82 5.02 -6.49
N ASP A 53 8.33 5.90 -7.34
CA ASP A 53 8.49 5.80 -8.78
C ASP A 53 9.21 7.03 -9.32
N HIS A 54 9.43 7.06 -10.63
CA HIS A 54 10.07 8.18 -11.31
C HIS A 54 9.20 9.44 -11.42
N LEU A 55 7.90 9.36 -11.10
CA LEU A 55 6.99 10.51 -11.19
C LEU A 55 7.19 11.46 -10.01
N ASP A 56 7.35 10.90 -8.81
CA ASP A 56 7.67 11.64 -7.60
C ASP A 56 8.52 10.76 -6.68
N LEU A 57 9.73 11.24 -6.37
CA LEU A 57 10.72 10.55 -5.55
C LEU A 57 10.34 10.48 -4.06
N LEU A 58 9.25 11.17 -3.65
CA LEU A 58 8.67 11.07 -2.32
C LEU A 58 7.90 9.75 -2.12
N HIS A 59 7.74 9.37 -0.85
CA HIS A 59 7.02 8.14 -0.47
C HIS A 59 5.54 8.19 -0.84
N ASN A 60 5.13 7.32 -1.76
CA ASN A 60 3.72 7.01 -1.99
C ASN A 60 3.30 5.87 -1.05
N TYR A 61 2.81 6.24 0.14
CA TYR A 61 2.37 5.28 1.15
C TYR A 61 1.16 4.48 0.66
N ILE A 62 1.30 3.15 0.66
CA ILE A 62 0.20 2.21 0.43
C ILE A 62 -0.29 1.58 1.74
N PHE A 63 0.55 1.60 2.78
CA PHE A 63 0.18 1.30 4.16
C PHE A 63 0.91 2.28 5.07
N ASN A 64 0.20 2.86 6.04
CA ASN A 64 0.79 3.75 7.04
C ASN A 64 -0.11 3.74 8.27
N ARG A 65 0.32 3.04 9.31
CA ARG A 65 -0.39 2.89 10.59
C ARG A 65 0.58 3.19 11.72
N THR A 66 0.12 3.96 12.70
CA THR A 66 0.93 4.27 13.87
C THR A 66 0.85 3.13 14.89
N ARG A 67 1.72 3.13 15.89
CA ARG A 67 1.66 2.16 16.99
C ARG A 67 0.36 2.28 17.80
N ASP A 68 -0.23 3.47 17.85
CA ASP A 68 -1.47 3.79 18.57
C ASP A 68 -2.75 3.45 17.78
N ASP A 69 -2.66 3.41 16.46
CA ASP A 69 -3.72 2.98 15.53
C ASP A 69 -3.22 1.82 14.63
N PRO A 70 -2.96 0.63 15.19
CA PRO A 70 -2.48 -0.52 14.42
C PRO A 70 -3.61 -1.17 13.61
N PHE A 71 -3.23 -1.84 12.52
CA PHE A 71 -4.13 -2.77 11.83
C PHE A 71 -4.22 -4.07 12.62
N ILE A 72 -5.45 -4.53 12.92
CA ILE A 72 -5.71 -5.70 13.75
C ILE A 72 -6.10 -6.87 12.84
N MET A 73 -5.42 -8.00 13.02
CA MET A 73 -5.58 -9.20 12.20
C MET A 73 -5.89 -10.42 13.10
N GLY A 74 -6.80 -11.30 12.64
CA GLY A 74 -7.15 -12.53 13.34
C GLY A 74 -8.40 -12.47 14.23
N GLN A 75 -9.35 -11.57 13.95
CA GLN A 75 -10.60 -11.47 14.71
C GLN A 75 -11.73 -12.36 14.15
N ASP A 76 -11.62 -12.86 12.91
CA ASP A 76 -12.69 -13.58 12.23
C ASP A 76 -12.48 -15.09 12.31
N ASN A 77 -13.32 -15.80 13.05
CA ASN A 77 -13.32 -17.27 13.16
C ASN A 77 -13.89 -17.97 11.91
N ASP A 78 -13.84 -17.33 10.75
CA ASP A 78 -14.43 -17.88 9.53
C ASP A 78 -13.44 -18.84 8.86
N VAL A 79 -13.83 -20.11 8.81
CA VAL A 79 -13.00 -21.28 8.51
C VAL A 79 -12.41 -21.25 7.08
N ASP A 80 -12.93 -20.39 6.20
CA ASP A 80 -12.55 -20.28 4.79
C ASP A 80 -11.84 -18.97 4.40
N SER A 81 -11.61 -18.04 5.34
CA SER A 81 -10.95 -16.76 5.04
C SER A 81 -9.47 -16.79 5.42
N ASP A 82 -8.61 -16.47 4.46
CA ASP A 82 -7.16 -16.30 4.70
C ASP A 82 -6.94 -15.02 5.51
N ASN A 83 -7.16 -15.11 6.82
CA ASN A 83 -6.98 -14.05 7.81
C ASN A 83 -5.54 -13.56 7.94
N SER A 84 -4.64 -13.94 7.03
CA SER A 84 -3.28 -13.43 6.91
C SER A 84 -3.12 -12.35 5.84
N LEU A 85 -4.20 -11.98 5.14
CA LEU A 85 -4.20 -10.92 4.13
C LEU A 85 -4.43 -9.53 4.73
N ILE A 86 -3.53 -8.61 4.40
CA ILE A 86 -3.63 -7.19 4.70
C ILE A 86 -4.16 -6.50 3.43
N PRO A 87 -5.39 -5.98 3.45
CA PRO A 87 -5.93 -5.23 2.33
C PRO A 87 -5.18 -3.91 2.22
N MET A 88 -4.69 -3.61 1.02
CA MET A 88 -4.02 -2.35 0.76
C MET A 88 -5.06 -1.34 0.26
N PRO A 89 -5.33 -0.24 0.98
CA PRO A 89 -6.34 0.76 0.58
C PRO A 89 -6.02 1.47 -0.76
N GLY A 90 -4.91 1.10 -1.39
CA GLY A 90 -4.39 1.68 -2.61
C GLY A 90 -3.46 2.86 -2.31
N PRO A 91 -2.50 3.13 -3.20
CA PRO A 91 -1.62 4.27 -3.07
C PRO A 91 -2.40 5.59 -3.20
N LYS A 92 -1.89 6.67 -2.59
CA LYS A 92 -2.48 8.02 -2.74
C LYS A 92 -2.52 8.51 -4.19
N ARG A 93 -1.64 7.98 -5.04
CA ARG A 93 -1.56 8.23 -6.49
C ARG A 93 -1.16 6.96 -7.24
N GLY A 94 -1.44 6.88 -8.53
CA GLY A 94 -0.95 5.79 -9.37
C GLY A 94 0.57 5.62 -9.29
N ILE A 95 1.03 4.38 -9.36
CA ILE A 95 2.47 4.03 -9.37
C ILE A 95 2.86 3.76 -10.83
N GLY A 96 3.70 4.64 -11.37
CA GLY A 96 4.26 4.50 -12.72
C GLY A 96 5.40 3.48 -12.75
N ASN A 97 5.32 2.52 -13.66
CA ASN A 97 6.30 1.44 -13.86
C ASN A 97 7.11 1.60 -15.17
N GLN A 98 7.32 2.85 -15.61
CA GLN A 98 8.14 3.20 -16.77
C GLN A 98 9.64 3.14 -16.45
N ALA A 99 9.98 3.20 -15.16
CA ALA A 99 11.33 3.05 -14.63
C ALA A 99 11.29 2.16 -13.39
N ARG A 100 12.46 1.91 -12.79
CA ARG A 100 12.56 1.10 -11.56
C ARG A 100 11.69 1.70 -10.46
N VAL A 101 10.73 0.89 -9.99
CA VAL A 101 9.93 1.17 -8.82
C VAL A 101 10.69 0.67 -7.58
N LEU A 102 10.85 1.53 -6.58
CA LEU A 102 11.44 1.17 -5.30
C LEU A 102 10.35 0.92 -4.27
N ILE A 103 10.49 -0.17 -3.53
CA ILE A 103 9.62 -0.53 -2.41
C ILE A 103 10.40 -0.30 -1.12
N GLU A 104 9.82 0.46 -0.20
CA GLU A 104 10.41 0.80 1.09
C GLU A 104 9.39 0.50 2.19
N PHE A 105 9.80 -0.22 3.23
CA PHE A 105 8.90 -0.61 4.29
C PHE A 105 9.63 -0.71 5.63
N ASP A 106 8.92 -0.37 6.69
CA ASP A 106 9.26 -0.68 8.08
C ASP A 106 7.96 -1.10 8.76
N MET A 107 7.75 -2.41 8.86
CA MET A 107 6.53 -3.01 9.42
C MET A 107 6.86 -3.76 10.69
N LYS A 108 6.04 -3.57 11.73
CA LYS A 108 6.26 -4.09 13.08
C LYS A 108 4.98 -4.69 13.65
N ILE A 109 5.14 -5.77 14.40
CA ILE A 109 4.07 -6.36 15.20
C ILE A 109 4.21 -5.83 16.62
N LYS A 110 3.09 -5.39 17.22
CA LYS A 110 3.04 -5.01 18.62
C LYS A 110 2.93 -6.30 19.45
N ASN A 111 4.02 -6.64 20.13
CA ASN A 111 4.03 -7.70 21.13
C ASN A 111 3.54 -7.15 22.48
N GLY A 112 3.00 -8.01 23.35
CA GLY A 112 2.52 -7.62 24.69
C GLY A 112 3.56 -6.84 25.48
N GLU A 113 3.19 -5.59 25.82
CA GLU A 113 3.79 -4.56 26.68
C GLU A 113 5.31 -4.52 26.95
N THR A 114 5.92 -3.39 26.55
CA THR A 114 6.38 -2.33 27.48
C THR A 114 6.19 -0.96 26.82
#